data_AF-A0AB36F3M8-F1
#
_entry.id   AF-A0AB36F3M8-F1
#
_cell.length_a   1.000
_cell.length_b   1.000
_cell.length_c   1.000
_cell.angle_alpha   90.00
_cell.angle_beta   90.00
_cell.angle_gamma   90.00
#
_symmetry.space_group_name_H-M   'P 1'
#
loop_
_entity.id
_entity.type
_entity.pdbx_description
1 polymer ?
#
loop_
_entity_poly.entity_id
_entity_poly.type
_entity_poly.pdbx_seq_one_letter_code
_entity_poly.pdbx_strand_id
1 'polypeptide(L)'
;MAAELGLVGLVWLMAFLALCAKGVWEGLADIRRVLPVSVLLVFFVYSQFEFPYWIMHFLVLNLLLTGAVGGKHFSFEVKLGKFFSAILVFLFLSVSAIYVPLAERFYWSFKQYLQRAPVEVGEYSFMNSMIADPLLEPYGYLIYVANFQVSPKSLEREITVLRRFRDYRPYAPVLVRLAILEVAAGNTENGRRVINDARIFYGSASIDTHVLSQLEEAERAFPDVDFTLLRPSKAG
;
A
#
# COMPACT_ATOMS: atom_id res chain seq x y z
N MET A 1 -15.79 -4.36 0.40
CA MET A 1 -16.51 -5.67 0.41
C MET A 1 -18.00 -5.57 0.11
N ALA A 2 -18.89 -5.08 1.00
CA ALA A 2 -20.32 -5.01 0.69
C ALA A 2 -20.65 -4.07 -0.50
N ALA A 3 -19.89 -2.97 -0.64
CA ALA A 3 -20.05 -2.02 -1.73
C ALA A 3 -19.50 -2.52 -3.09
N GLU A 4 -18.58 -3.50 -3.11
CA GLU A 4 -17.89 -3.96 -4.34
C GLU A 4 -18.33 -5.37 -4.78
N LEU A 5 -18.72 -6.24 -3.84
CA LEU A 5 -19.19 -7.61 -4.09
C LEU A 5 -20.71 -7.75 -3.88
N GLY A 6 -21.39 -6.64 -3.58
CA GLY A 6 -22.84 -6.59 -3.35
C GLY A 6 -23.32 -7.61 -2.31
N LEU A 7 -24.37 -8.36 -2.68
CA LEU A 7 -25.01 -9.35 -1.82
C LEU A 7 -24.06 -10.47 -1.39
N VAL A 8 -23.13 -10.89 -2.25
CA VAL A 8 -22.17 -11.98 -1.96
C VAL A 8 -21.17 -11.53 -0.90
N GLY A 9 -20.66 -10.30 -1.02
CA GLY A 9 -19.80 -9.71 -0.01
C GLY A 9 -20.50 -9.54 1.35
N LEU A 10 -21.79 -9.19 1.33
CA LEU A 10 -22.61 -9.08 2.53
C LEU A 10 -22.80 -10.44 3.22
N VAL A 11 -23.17 -11.49 2.46
CA VAL A 11 -23.34 -12.85 2.98
C VAL A 11 -22.04 -13.38 3.56
N TRP A 12 -20.92 -13.17 2.85
CA TRP A 12 -19.58 -13.55 3.33
C TRP A 12 -19.22 -12.83 4.64
N LEU A 13 -19.45 -11.51 4.70
CA LEU A 13 -19.19 -10.71 5.90
C LEU A 13 -20.04 -11.19 7.08
N MET A 14 -21.34 -11.45 6.87
CA MET A 14 -22.25 -11.95 7.90
C MET A 14 -21.85 -13.35 8.39
N ALA A 15 -21.44 -14.25 7.50
CA ALA A 15 -20.94 -15.57 7.87
C ALA A 15 -19.64 -15.46 8.70
N PHE A 16 -18.73 -14.58 8.29
CA PHE A 16 -17.48 -14.35 9.02
C PHE A 16 -17.73 -13.73 10.40
N LEU A 17 -18.61 -12.72 10.49
CA LEU A 17 -19.02 -12.12 11.76
C LEU A 17 -19.70 -13.13 12.69
N ALA A 18 -20.57 -14.00 12.15
CA ALA A 18 -21.20 -15.05 12.95
C ALA A 18 -20.19 -16.06 13.48
N LEU A 19 -19.21 -16.46 12.67
CA LEU A 19 -18.11 -17.33 13.10
C LEU A 19 -17.22 -16.67 14.15
N CYS A 20 -16.85 -15.40 13.96
CA CYS A 20 -16.09 -14.64 14.94
C CYS A 20 -16.86 -14.46 16.25
N ALA A 21 -18.13 -14.06 16.21
CA ALA A 21 -18.97 -13.89 17.39
C ALA A 21 -19.11 -15.21 18.17
N LYS A 22 -19.31 -16.32 17.45
CA LYS A 22 -19.35 -17.66 18.05
C LYS A 22 -18.01 -18.04 18.67
N GLY A 23 -16.90 -17.82 17.97
CA GLY A 23 -15.54 -18.11 18.47
C GLY A 23 -15.15 -17.27 19.68
N VAL A 24 -15.55 -15.99 19.71
CA VAL A 24 -15.37 -15.10 20.87
C VAL A 24 -16.24 -15.57 22.04
N TRP A 25 -17.49 -15.93 21.80
CA TRP A 25 -18.40 -16.42 22.85
C TRP A 25 -17.91 -17.74 23.46
N GLU A 26 -17.49 -18.70 22.64
CA GLU A 26 -16.91 -19.96 23.09
C GLU A 26 -15.52 -19.77 23.72
N GLY A 27 -14.75 -18.78 23.26
CA GLY A 27 -13.43 -18.43 23.79
C GLY A 27 -13.49 -17.70 25.13
N LEU A 28 -14.49 -16.86 25.37
CA LEU A 28 -14.69 -16.17 26.64
C LEU A 28 -15.10 -17.13 27.78
N ALA A 29 -15.57 -18.33 27.46
CA ALA A 29 -15.91 -19.36 28.45
C ALA A 29 -14.68 -20.07 29.05
N ASP A 30 -13.49 -19.93 28.46
CA ASP A 30 -12.25 -20.56 28.93
C ASP A 30 -11.15 -19.52 29.06
N ILE A 31 -10.65 -19.36 30.29
CA ILE A 31 -9.63 -18.36 30.62
C ILE A 31 -8.34 -18.51 29.81
N ARG A 32 -8.04 -19.72 29.32
CA ARG A 32 -6.86 -19.99 28.48
C ARG A 32 -6.96 -19.39 27.08
N ARG A 33 -8.17 -19.01 26.65
CA ARG A 33 -8.48 -18.49 25.30
C ARG A 33 -8.70 -16.99 25.27
N VAL A 34 -8.69 -16.33 26.44
CA VAL A 34 -8.89 -14.89 26.57
C VAL A 34 -7.81 -14.09 25.84
N LEU A 35 -6.55 -14.53 25.89
CA LEU A 35 -5.43 -13.86 25.20
C LEU A 35 -5.61 -13.83 23.67
N PRO A 36 -5.77 -14.97 22.96
CA PRO A 36 -5.97 -14.94 21.50
C PRO A 36 -7.27 -14.22 21.09
N VAL A 37 -8.34 -14.32 21.89
CA VAL A 37 -9.58 -13.54 21.67
C VAL A 37 -9.33 -12.04 21.76
N SER A 38 -8.56 -11.59 22.76
CA SER A 38 -8.24 -10.18 22.95
C SER A 38 -7.39 -9.64 21.79
N VAL A 39 -6.41 -10.42 21.34
CA VAL A 39 -5.57 -10.08 20.17
C VAL A 39 -6.44 -9.96 18.91
N LEU A 40 -7.35 -10.91 18.66
CA LEU A 40 -8.28 -10.84 17.53
C LEU A 40 -9.16 -9.58 17.56
N LEU A 41 -9.65 -9.20 18.74
CA LEU A 41 -10.47 -7.99 18.93
C LEU A 41 -9.68 -6.72 18.64
N VAL A 42 -8.43 -6.63 19.12
CA VAL A 42 -7.53 -5.51 18.83
C VAL A 42 -7.25 -5.41 17.33
N PHE A 43 -6.91 -6.53 16.69
CA PHE A 43 -6.76 -6.59 15.24
C PHE A 43 -8.04 -6.17 14.52
N PHE A 44 -9.21 -6.50 15.07
CA PHE A 44 -10.49 -6.17 14.44
C PHE A 44 -10.73 -4.69 14.45
N VAL A 45 -10.61 -4.06 15.61
CA VAL A 45 -10.73 -2.61 15.75
C VAL A 45 -9.69 -1.93 14.86
N TYR A 46 -8.42 -2.31 14.96
CA TYR A 46 -7.33 -1.70 14.19
C TYR A 46 -7.53 -1.80 12.68
N SER A 47 -8.07 -2.93 12.20
CA SER A 47 -8.34 -3.13 10.78
C SER A 47 -9.44 -2.26 10.20
N GLN A 48 -10.37 -1.76 11.03
CA GLN A 48 -11.42 -0.84 10.59
C GLN A 48 -10.87 0.57 10.34
N PHE A 49 -9.76 0.94 10.98
CA PHE A 49 -9.22 2.29 10.96
C PHE A 49 -8.02 2.47 10.04
N GLU A 50 -7.05 1.55 10.07
CA GLU A 50 -5.77 1.76 9.36
C GLU A 50 -5.54 0.77 8.22
N PHE A 51 -5.77 -0.53 8.46
CA PHE A 51 -5.41 -1.58 7.51
C PHE A 51 -6.55 -2.59 7.32
N PRO A 52 -7.25 -2.55 6.17
CA PRO A 52 -8.37 -3.44 5.95
C PRO A 52 -8.01 -4.91 6.09
N TYR A 53 -8.89 -5.70 6.70
CA TYR A 53 -8.68 -7.15 6.90
C TYR A 53 -8.43 -7.96 5.64
N TRP A 54 -8.81 -7.43 4.47
CA TRP A 54 -8.57 -8.07 3.18
C TRP A 54 -7.12 -7.99 2.71
N ILE A 55 -6.29 -7.18 3.37
CA ILE A 55 -4.84 -7.25 3.16
C ILE A 55 -4.37 -8.62 3.65
N MET A 56 -3.83 -9.42 2.72
CA MET A 56 -3.44 -10.84 2.93
C MET A 56 -2.71 -11.09 4.25
N HIS A 57 -1.78 -10.21 4.65
CA HIS A 57 -1.01 -10.32 5.89
C HIS A 57 -1.92 -10.35 7.14
N PHE A 58 -2.90 -9.45 7.20
CA PHE A 58 -3.85 -9.36 8.30
C PHE A 58 -4.87 -10.51 8.26
N LEU A 59 -5.28 -10.94 7.05
CA LEU A 59 -6.15 -12.09 6.88
C LEU A 59 -5.51 -13.39 7.39
N VAL A 60 -4.25 -13.66 7.03
CA VAL A 60 -3.52 -14.86 7.45
C VAL A 60 -3.31 -14.86 8.97
N LEU A 61 -2.91 -13.73 9.55
CA LEU A 61 -2.81 -13.57 11.00
C LEU A 61 -4.16 -13.82 11.68
N ASN A 62 -5.25 -13.29 11.12
CA ASN A 62 -6.58 -13.49 11.67
C ASN A 62 -7.02 -14.96 11.61
N LEU A 63 -6.75 -15.66 10.52
CA LEU A 63 -7.03 -17.09 10.38
C LEU A 63 -6.21 -17.95 11.36
N LEU A 64 -4.92 -17.65 11.54
CA LEU A 64 -4.05 -18.34 12.50
C LEU A 64 -4.54 -18.13 13.94
N LEU A 65 -4.87 -16.90 14.30
CA LEU A 65 -5.39 -16.56 15.63
C LEU A 65 -6.76 -17.18 15.88
N THR A 66 -7.64 -17.21 14.88
CA THR A 66 -8.94 -17.89 14.96
C THR A 66 -8.77 -19.39 15.15
N GLY A 67 -7.77 -20.00 14.50
CA GLY A 67 -7.37 -21.38 14.75
C GLY A 67 -6.87 -21.60 16.19
N ALA A 68 -6.11 -20.66 16.74
CA ALA A 68 -5.56 -20.72 18.09
C ALA A 68 -6.61 -20.54 19.20
N VAL A 69 -7.73 -19.86 18.94
CA VAL A 69 -8.86 -19.73 19.89
C VAL A 69 -9.48 -21.10 20.20
N GLY A 70 -9.38 -22.07 19.28
CA GLY A 70 -9.81 -23.45 19.50
C GLY A 70 -11.33 -23.58 19.65
N GLY A 71 -12.02 -24.07 18.62
CA GLY A 71 -13.45 -24.37 18.65
C GLY A 71 -13.74 -25.80 18.19
N LYS A 72 -15.02 -26.19 18.09
CA LYS A 72 -15.39 -27.42 17.35
C LYS A 72 -14.73 -27.34 15.97
N HIS A 73 -13.75 -28.21 15.75
CA HIS A 73 -13.04 -28.25 14.49
C HIS A 73 -14.10 -28.62 13.45
N PHE A 74 -14.36 -27.75 12.48
CA PHE A 74 -14.93 -28.20 11.22
C PHE A 74 -13.84 -29.03 10.56
N SER A 75 -13.73 -30.30 10.97
CA SER A 75 -12.89 -31.27 10.32
C SER A 75 -13.57 -31.62 9.01
N PHE A 76 -13.30 -30.82 7.99
CA PHE A 76 -13.46 -31.31 6.63
C PHE A 76 -12.39 -32.37 6.44
N GLU A 77 -12.78 -33.64 6.51
CA GLU A 77 -11.96 -34.73 5.98
C GLU A 77 -11.90 -34.57 4.47
N VAL A 78 -11.09 -33.63 4.01
CA VAL A 78 -10.74 -33.55 2.60
C VAL A 78 -9.79 -34.71 2.38
N LYS A 79 -10.31 -35.82 1.85
CA LYS A 79 -9.48 -36.92 1.32
C LYS A 79 -8.77 -36.40 0.08
N LEU A 80 -7.76 -35.55 0.27
CA LEU A 80 -6.82 -35.18 -0.78
C LEU A 80 -6.09 -36.48 -1.16
N GLY A 81 -6.45 -37.03 -2.31
CA GLY A 81 -5.64 -38.08 -2.92
C GLY A 81 -4.20 -37.60 -3.07
N LYS A 82 -3.24 -38.54 -3.08
CA LYS A 82 -1.79 -38.23 -3.20
C LYS A 82 -1.48 -37.25 -4.34
N PHE A 83 -2.25 -37.31 -5.44
CA PHE A 83 -2.15 -36.40 -6.57
C PHE A 83 -2.52 -34.95 -6.23
N PHE A 84 -3.59 -34.72 -5.47
CA PHE A 84 -4.03 -33.37 -5.09
C PHE A 84 -3.06 -32.74 -4.08
N SER A 85 -2.51 -33.52 -3.14
CA SER A 85 -1.42 -33.05 -2.27
C SER A 85 -0.16 -32.71 -3.05
N ALA A 86 0.21 -33.51 -4.06
CA ALA A 86 1.36 -33.21 -4.91
C ALA A 86 1.19 -31.90 -5.67
N ILE A 87 -0.01 -31.63 -6.20
CA ILE A 87 -0.35 -30.36 -6.87
C ILE A 87 -0.24 -29.19 -5.87
N LEU A 88 -0.78 -29.32 -4.66
CA LEU A 88 -0.71 -28.28 -3.64
C LEU A 88 0.72 -27.96 -3.21
N VAL A 89 1.54 -29.00 -3.00
CA VAL A 89 2.97 -28.83 -2.68
C VAL A 89 3.71 -28.19 -3.84
N PHE A 90 3.45 -28.60 -5.08
CA PHE A 90 4.04 -27.99 -6.25
C PHE A 90 3.67 -26.50 -6.35
N LEU A 91 2.37 -26.17 -6.22
CA LEU A 91 1.90 -24.79 -6.23
C LEU A 91 2.55 -23.97 -5.11
N PHE A 92 2.63 -24.51 -3.90
CA PHE A 92 3.29 -23.86 -2.77
C PHE A 92 4.77 -23.58 -3.04
N LEU A 93 5.50 -24.57 -3.57
CA LEU A 93 6.91 -24.43 -3.91
C LEU A 93 7.13 -23.43 -5.05
N SER A 94 6.30 -23.47 -6.09
CA SER A 94 6.36 -22.51 -7.21
C SER A 94 6.10 -21.08 -6.76
N VAL A 95 5.07 -20.87 -5.93
CA VAL A 95 4.76 -19.56 -5.36
C VAL A 95 5.90 -19.11 -4.44
N SER A 96 6.41 -19.99 -3.58
CA SER A 96 7.52 -19.66 -2.67
C SER A 96 8.80 -19.31 -3.42
N ALA A 97 9.13 -20.03 -4.51
CA ALA A 97 10.32 -19.75 -5.33
C ALA A 97 10.26 -18.36 -5.98
N ILE A 98 9.06 -17.84 -6.26
CA ILE A 98 8.86 -16.49 -6.81
C ILE A 98 8.86 -15.45 -5.69
N TYR A 99 8.09 -15.68 -4.62
CA TYR A 99 7.83 -14.67 -3.59
C TYR A 99 8.92 -14.55 -2.53
N VAL A 100 9.67 -15.62 -2.21
CA VAL A 100 10.75 -15.55 -1.21
C VAL A 100 11.88 -14.61 -1.65
N PRO A 101 12.41 -14.70 -2.89
CA PRO A 101 13.41 -13.73 -3.36
C PRO A 101 12.87 -12.30 -3.44
N LEU A 102 11.57 -12.17 -3.76
CA LEU A 102 10.89 -10.87 -3.84
C LEU A 102 10.79 -10.23 -2.45
N ALA A 103 10.42 -11.00 -1.43
CA ALA A 103 10.35 -10.56 -0.03
C ALA A 103 11.75 -10.24 0.54
N GLU A 104 12.78 -11.01 0.18
CA GLU A 104 14.16 -10.70 0.58
C GLU A 104 14.62 -9.38 -0.04
N ARG A 105 14.41 -9.17 -1.34
CA ARG A 105 14.73 -7.89 -2.00
C ARG A 105 13.89 -6.73 -1.46
N PHE A 106 12.65 -7.00 -1.09
CA PHE A 106 11.79 -6.03 -0.43
C PHE A 106 12.39 -5.59 0.90
N TYR A 107 12.84 -6.53 1.73
CA TYR A 107 13.52 -6.24 2.99
C TYR A 107 14.79 -5.40 2.80
N TRP A 108 15.60 -5.71 1.79
CA TRP A 108 16.78 -4.91 1.46
C TRP A 108 16.43 -3.49 0.98
N SER A 109 15.42 -3.35 0.14
CA SER A 109 14.94 -2.04 -0.34
C SER A 109 14.33 -1.21 0.80
N PHE A 110 13.66 -1.85 1.76
CA PHE A 110 13.12 -1.18 2.95
C PHE A 110 14.22 -0.74 3.91
N LYS A 111 15.30 -1.53 4.03
CA LYS A 111 16.50 -1.13 4.77
C LYS A 111 17.17 0.08 4.12
N GLN A 112 17.24 0.13 2.79
CA GLN A 112 17.73 1.30 2.06
C GLN A 112 16.82 2.52 2.22
N TYR A 113 15.50 2.34 2.23
CA TYR A 113 14.52 3.39 2.54
C TYR A 113 14.78 4.02 3.93
N LEU A 114 14.99 3.19 4.95
CA LEU A 114 15.30 3.65 6.31
C LEU A 114 16.68 4.33 6.39
N GLN A 115 17.63 3.92 5.56
CA GLN A 115 19.01 4.43 5.56
C GLN A 115 19.25 5.57 4.55
N ARG A 116 18.26 5.94 3.72
CA ARG A 116 18.37 6.93 2.63
C ARG A 116 19.64 6.75 1.77
N ALA A 117 20.01 5.50 1.49
CA ALA A 117 21.17 5.20 0.66
C ALA A 117 20.90 5.58 -0.82
N PRO A 118 21.92 6.01 -1.59
CA PRO A 118 21.74 6.29 -3.02
C PRO A 118 21.31 5.01 -3.77
N VAL A 119 20.26 5.14 -4.57
CA VAL A 119 19.63 4.05 -5.34
C VAL A 119 20.45 3.76 -6.59
N GLU A 120 20.90 2.50 -6.75
CA GLU A 120 21.54 2.04 -7.98
C GLU A 120 20.52 1.83 -9.12
N VAL A 121 20.97 1.93 -10.38
CA VAL A 121 20.10 1.80 -11.57
C VAL A 121 19.34 0.45 -11.61
N GLY A 122 19.91 -0.60 -11.01
CA GLY A 122 19.27 -1.92 -10.90
C GLY A 122 17.99 -1.93 -10.06
N GLU A 123 17.86 -1.02 -9.08
CA GLU A 123 16.70 -0.93 -8.19
C GLU A 123 15.44 -0.43 -8.91
N TYR A 124 15.59 0.30 -10.03
CA TYR A 124 14.46 0.68 -10.89
C TYR A 124 13.75 -0.51 -11.52
N SER A 125 14.50 -1.58 -11.85
CA SER A 125 13.91 -2.78 -12.42
C SER A 125 13.08 -3.53 -11.37
N PHE A 126 13.60 -3.62 -10.14
CA PHE A 126 12.90 -4.24 -9.02
C PHE A 126 11.64 -3.45 -8.64
N MET A 127 11.75 -2.13 -8.57
CA MET A 127 10.62 -1.24 -8.32
C MET A 127 9.53 -1.36 -9.39
N ASN A 128 9.91 -1.41 -10.68
CA ASN A 128 8.96 -1.68 -11.75
C ASN A 128 8.29 -3.04 -11.61
N SER A 129 9.04 -4.09 -11.22
CA SER A 129 8.48 -5.42 -10.97
C SER A 129 7.49 -5.43 -9.80
N MET A 130 7.75 -4.66 -8.75
CA MET A 130 6.80 -4.50 -7.64
C MET A 130 5.54 -3.76 -8.06
N ILE A 131 5.68 -2.67 -8.84
CA ILE A 131 4.53 -1.90 -9.36
C ILE A 131 3.68 -2.77 -10.32
N ALA A 132 4.29 -3.72 -11.03
CA ALA A 132 3.58 -4.62 -11.92
C ALA A 132 2.84 -5.77 -11.19
N ASP A 133 3.16 -6.06 -9.93
CA ASP A 133 2.50 -7.08 -9.11
C ASP A 133 1.38 -6.44 -8.28
N PRO A 134 0.09 -6.79 -8.48
CA PRO A 134 -1.02 -6.24 -7.70
C PRO A 134 -0.90 -6.38 -6.17
N LEU A 135 -0.14 -7.37 -5.69
CA LEU A 135 0.10 -7.57 -4.25
C LEU A 135 1.16 -6.64 -3.68
N LEU A 136 2.14 -6.24 -4.51
CA LEU A 136 3.28 -5.41 -4.10
C LEU A 136 3.20 -3.97 -4.59
N GLU A 137 2.26 -3.69 -5.50
CA GLU A 137 2.07 -2.39 -6.15
C GLU A 137 2.05 -1.21 -5.15
N PRO A 138 1.28 -1.24 -4.04
CA PRO A 138 1.29 -0.15 -3.07
C PRO A 138 2.67 0.13 -2.46
N TYR A 139 3.46 -0.91 -2.23
CA TYR A 139 4.79 -0.77 -1.64
C TYR A 139 5.84 -0.32 -2.66
N GLY A 140 5.72 -0.78 -3.92
CA GLY A 140 6.56 -0.30 -5.01
C GLY A 140 6.46 1.21 -5.17
N TYR A 141 5.25 1.76 -5.01
CA TYR A 141 5.05 3.20 -5.01
C TYR A 141 5.59 3.93 -3.77
N LEU A 142 5.49 3.36 -2.57
CA LEU A 142 6.08 3.96 -1.37
C LEU A 142 7.61 4.10 -1.49
N ILE A 143 8.26 3.06 -2.01
CA ILE A 143 9.70 3.06 -2.28
C ILE A 143 10.04 4.09 -3.36
N TYR A 144 9.21 4.18 -4.41
CA TYR A 144 9.35 5.17 -5.47
C TYR A 144 9.33 6.60 -4.93
N VAL A 145 8.34 6.94 -4.11
CA VAL A 145 8.16 8.32 -3.62
C VAL A 145 9.31 8.76 -2.72
N ALA A 146 9.87 7.86 -1.92
CA ALA A 146 10.86 8.22 -0.92
C ALA A 146 12.30 8.29 -1.41
N ASN A 147 12.65 7.56 -2.47
CA ASN A 147 14.04 7.45 -2.91
C ASN A 147 14.35 8.15 -4.23
N PHE A 148 13.35 8.68 -4.92
CA PHE A 148 13.56 9.25 -6.25
C PHE A 148 14.11 10.68 -6.15
N GLN A 149 15.19 10.96 -6.88
CA GLN A 149 15.76 12.30 -7.06
C GLN A 149 15.28 12.91 -8.37
N VAL A 150 14.78 14.14 -8.33
CA VAL A 150 14.25 14.83 -9.51
C VAL A 150 15.36 15.00 -10.56
N SER A 151 15.14 14.53 -11.79
CA SER A 151 16.13 14.62 -12.87
C SER A 151 15.51 14.91 -14.25
N PRO A 152 16.12 15.80 -15.06
CA PRO A 152 15.65 16.07 -16.42
C PRO A 152 15.61 14.83 -17.32
N LYS A 153 16.49 13.85 -17.08
CA LYS A 153 16.60 12.65 -17.92
C LYS A 153 15.44 11.67 -17.72
N SER A 154 14.77 11.71 -16.56
CA SER A 154 13.70 10.77 -16.20
C SER A 154 12.32 11.43 -16.13
N LEU A 155 12.22 12.75 -16.36
CA LEU A 155 11.02 13.57 -16.18
C LEU A 155 9.74 12.94 -16.75
N GLU A 156 9.71 12.58 -18.03
CA GLU A 156 8.53 11.99 -18.69
C GLU A 156 8.10 10.65 -18.07
N ARG A 157 9.09 9.82 -17.70
CA ARG A 157 8.84 8.55 -17.03
C ARG A 157 8.24 8.79 -15.64
N GLU A 158 8.76 9.77 -14.91
CA GLU A 158 8.27 10.11 -13.57
C GLU A 158 6.84 10.63 -13.61
N ILE A 159 6.51 11.54 -14.52
CA ILE A 159 5.15 12.04 -14.70
C ILE A 159 4.19 10.88 -14.98
N THR A 160 4.57 9.94 -15.83
CA THR A 160 3.75 8.75 -16.14
C THR A 160 3.46 7.90 -14.90
N VAL A 161 4.48 7.65 -14.06
CA VAL A 161 4.33 6.86 -12.83
C VAL A 161 3.44 7.60 -11.82
N LEU A 162 3.67 8.90 -11.62
CA LEU A 162 2.91 9.70 -10.66
C LEU A 162 1.45 9.91 -11.08
N ARG A 163 1.15 10.00 -12.39
CA ARG A 163 -0.24 10.02 -12.89
C ARG A 163 -0.97 8.74 -12.57
N ARG A 164 -0.35 7.56 -12.81
CA ARG A 164 -0.93 6.27 -12.42
C ARG A 164 -1.16 6.20 -10.92
N PHE A 165 -0.21 6.71 -10.13
CA PHE A 165 -0.35 6.71 -8.68
C PHE A 165 -1.49 7.61 -8.20
N ARG A 166 -1.66 8.79 -8.80
CA ARG A 166 -2.80 9.67 -8.52
C ARG A 166 -4.13 8.94 -8.74
N ASP A 167 -4.25 8.23 -9.84
CA ASP A 167 -5.49 7.54 -10.23
C ASP A 167 -5.79 6.34 -9.29
N TYR A 168 -4.75 5.72 -8.71
CA TYR A 168 -4.89 4.67 -7.71
C TYR A 168 -5.18 5.23 -6.30
N ARG A 169 -4.34 6.14 -5.81
CA ARG A 169 -4.48 6.77 -4.49
C ARG A 169 -3.82 8.16 -4.45
N PRO A 170 -4.60 9.25 -4.37
CA PRO A 170 -4.10 10.61 -4.56
C PRO A 170 -3.39 11.18 -3.32
N TYR A 171 -2.24 10.65 -2.89
CA TYR A 171 -1.52 11.16 -1.72
C TYR A 171 -0.93 12.56 -1.90
N ALA A 172 -1.01 13.40 -0.86
CA ALA A 172 -0.52 14.78 -0.87
C ALA A 172 0.94 14.95 -1.38
N PRO A 173 1.96 14.23 -0.87
CA PRO A 173 3.33 14.36 -1.39
C PRO A 173 3.48 13.99 -2.86
N VAL A 174 2.64 13.08 -3.37
CA VAL A 174 2.66 12.64 -4.77
C VAL A 174 1.98 13.66 -5.67
N LEU A 175 0.85 14.22 -5.26
CA LEU A 175 0.19 15.28 -6.01
C LEU A 175 1.09 16.52 -6.13
N VAL A 176 1.79 16.88 -5.05
CA VAL A 176 2.77 17.97 -5.06
C VAL A 176 3.90 17.67 -6.04
N ARG A 177 4.50 16.48 -5.96
CA ARG A 177 5.58 16.09 -6.87
C ARG A 177 5.13 16.06 -8.32
N LEU A 178 3.93 15.52 -8.59
CA LEU A 178 3.33 15.50 -9.92
C LEU A 178 3.14 16.93 -10.45
N ALA A 179 2.61 17.84 -9.63
CA ALA A 179 2.42 19.23 -10.02
C ALA A 179 3.75 19.92 -10.38
N ILE A 180 4.80 19.69 -9.58
CA ILE A 180 6.15 20.21 -9.85
C ILE A 180 6.70 19.67 -11.17
N LEU A 181 6.62 18.35 -11.39
CA LEU A 181 7.15 17.75 -12.61
C LEU A 181 6.35 18.14 -13.86
N GLU A 182 5.03 18.31 -13.76
CA GLU A 182 4.22 18.82 -14.87
C GLU A 182 4.63 20.24 -15.26
N VAL A 183 4.93 21.11 -14.29
CA VAL A 183 5.48 22.45 -14.55
C VAL A 183 6.87 22.36 -15.19
N ALA A 184 7.75 21.48 -14.68
CA ALA A 184 9.08 21.26 -15.24
C ALA A 184 9.04 20.75 -16.69
N ALA A 185 8.02 19.97 -17.07
CA ALA A 185 7.80 19.51 -18.44
C ALA A 185 7.13 20.55 -19.35
N GLY A 186 6.84 21.75 -18.85
CA GLY A 186 6.15 22.81 -19.58
C GLY A 186 4.61 22.71 -19.57
N ASN A 187 4.05 21.68 -18.94
CA ASN A 187 2.59 21.48 -18.78
C ASN A 187 2.06 22.28 -17.58
N THR A 188 2.33 23.59 -17.55
CA THR A 188 2.03 24.49 -16.42
C THR A 188 0.57 24.48 -15.99
N GLU A 189 -0.38 24.39 -16.94
CA GLU A 189 -1.81 24.33 -16.64
C GLU A 189 -2.20 23.05 -15.89
N ASN A 190 -1.63 21.90 -16.28
CA ASN A 190 -1.86 20.64 -15.58
C ASN A 190 -1.27 20.68 -14.16
N GLY A 191 -0.06 21.20 -14.01
CA GLY A 191 0.57 21.33 -12.69
C GLY A 191 -0.26 22.23 -11.75
N ARG A 192 -0.76 23.36 -12.27
CA ARG A 192 -1.66 24.26 -11.53
C ARG A 192 -2.95 23.58 -11.11
N ARG A 193 -3.59 22.83 -12.02
CA ARG A 193 -4.83 22.10 -11.70
C ARG A 193 -4.59 21.06 -10.62
N VAL A 194 -3.54 20.23 -10.75
CA VAL A 194 -3.23 19.18 -9.77
C VAL A 194 -2.98 19.77 -8.38
N ILE A 195 -2.23 20.86 -8.27
CA ILE A 195 -1.96 21.46 -6.95
C ILE A 195 -3.21 22.11 -6.34
N ASN A 196 -4.08 22.71 -7.15
CA ASN A 196 -5.33 23.29 -6.68
C ASN A 196 -6.29 22.20 -6.20
N ASP A 197 -6.44 21.10 -6.95
CA ASP A 197 -7.24 19.95 -6.54
C ASP A 197 -6.69 19.36 -5.23
N ALA A 198 -5.36 19.27 -5.09
CA ALA A 198 -4.72 18.81 -3.86
C ALA A 198 -5.02 19.73 -2.67
N ARG A 199 -4.95 21.07 -2.86
CA ARG A 199 -5.28 22.06 -1.81
C ARG A 199 -6.74 21.97 -1.39
N ILE A 200 -7.65 21.77 -2.33
CA ILE A 200 -9.09 21.60 -2.05
C ILE A 200 -9.31 20.33 -1.22
N PHE A 201 -8.64 19.23 -1.57
CA PHE A 201 -8.88 17.93 -0.94
C PHE A 201 -8.18 17.76 0.42
N TYR A 202 -6.92 18.20 0.54
CA TYR A 202 -6.08 17.99 1.72
C TYR A 202 -5.90 19.24 2.60
N GLY A 203 -6.41 20.39 2.17
CA GLY A 203 -6.22 21.68 2.82
C GLY A 203 -4.90 22.35 2.43
N SER A 204 -4.96 23.66 2.20
CA SER A 204 -3.84 24.43 1.65
C SER A 204 -2.58 24.39 2.52
N ALA A 205 -2.71 24.54 3.85
CA ALA A 205 -1.54 24.57 4.75
C ALA A 205 -0.67 23.30 4.69
N SER A 206 -1.32 22.13 4.59
CA SER A 206 -0.62 20.84 4.47
C SER A 206 0.12 20.73 3.14
N ILE A 207 -0.57 21.05 2.04
CA ILE A 207 -0.01 21.00 0.70
C ILE A 207 1.14 22.01 0.53
N ASP A 208 0.97 23.23 1.02
CA ASP A 208 1.97 24.29 0.87
C ASP A 208 3.27 23.95 1.61
N THR A 209 3.18 23.27 2.76
CA THR A 209 4.36 22.74 3.47
C THR A 209 5.11 21.73 2.61
N HIS A 210 4.39 20.80 1.97
CA HIS A 210 5.00 19.82 1.07
C HIS A 210 5.59 20.47 -0.19
N VAL A 211 4.91 21.45 -0.77
CA VAL A 211 5.39 22.23 -1.93
C VAL A 211 6.73 22.88 -1.61
N LEU A 212 6.82 23.60 -0.49
CA LEU A 212 8.05 24.27 -0.08
C LEU A 212 9.20 23.27 0.15
N SER A 213 8.91 22.11 0.75
CA SER A 213 9.93 21.09 1.01
C SER A 213 10.53 20.44 -0.24
N GLN A 214 9.78 20.39 -1.36
CA GLN A 214 10.22 19.74 -2.60
C GLN A 214 10.68 20.74 -3.67
N LEU A 215 10.26 22.01 -3.57
CA LEU A 215 10.66 23.08 -4.48
C LEU A 215 12.17 23.29 -4.53
N GLU A 216 12.86 23.22 -3.40
CA GLU A 216 14.31 23.44 -3.35
C GLU A 216 15.08 22.40 -4.19
N GLU A 217 14.65 21.14 -4.17
CA GLU A 217 15.22 20.08 -5.01
C GLU A 217 14.89 20.31 -6.49
N ALA A 218 13.65 20.69 -6.78
CA ALA A 218 13.19 20.93 -8.15
C ALA A 218 13.87 22.14 -8.81
N GLU A 219 14.05 23.25 -8.09
CA GLU A 219 14.74 24.45 -8.55
C GLU A 219 16.23 24.16 -8.84
N ARG A 220 16.87 23.26 -8.07
CA ARG A 220 18.23 22.79 -8.37
C ARG A 220 18.30 21.92 -9.62
N ALA A 221 17.31 21.04 -9.81
CA ALA A 221 17.27 20.13 -10.96
C ALA A 221 16.85 20.83 -12.26
N PHE A 222 16.04 21.89 -12.17
CA PHE A 222 15.46 22.64 -13.27
C PHE A 222 15.62 24.16 -13.06
N PRO A 223 16.85 24.70 -13.21
CA PRO A 223 17.12 26.10 -12.91
C PRO A 223 16.41 27.09 -13.85
N ASP A 224 16.05 26.65 -15.05
CA ASP A 224 15.43 27.49 -16.08
C ASP A 224 13.88 27.52 -16.00
N VAL A 225 13.28 26.78 -15.06
CA VAL A 225 11.83 26.66 -14.92
C VAL A 225 11.30 27.58 -13.82
N ASP A 226 10.26 28.34 -14.15
CA ASP A 226 9.55 29.18 -13.17
C ASP A 226 8.48 28.38 -12.40
N PHE A 227 8.77 28.09 -11.14
CA PHE A 227 7.83 27.41 -10.22
C PHE A 227 7.00 28.37 -9.34
N THR A 228 7.06 29.68 -9.56
CA THR A 228 6.34 30.67 -8.73
C THR A 228 4.83 30.40 -8.66
N LEU A 229 4.26 29.88 -9.74
CA LEU A 229 2.84 29.52 -9.84
C LEU A 229 2.39 28.42 -8.87
N LEU A 230 3.30 27.60 -8.35
CA LEU A 230 3.00 26.54 -7.38
C LEU A 230 3.09 27.03 -5.94
N ARG A 231 3.81 28.14 -5.69
CA ARG A 231 4.02 28.65 -4.33
C ARG A 231 2.69 29.07 -3.68
N PRO A 232 2.57 28.94 -2.34
CA PRO A 232 1.42 29.49 -1.63
C PRO A 232 1.25 30.97 -1.98
N SER A 233 0.03 31.37 -2.32
CA SER A 233 -0.31 32.79 -2.35
C SER A 233 -0.06 33.33 -0.95
N LYS A 234 0.70 34.42 -0.82
CA LYS A 234 0.78 35.14 0.46
C LYS A 234 -0.64 35.56 0.79
N ALA A 235 -1.28 34.84 1.71
CA ALA A 235 -2.51 35.31 2.31
C ALA A 235 -2.19 36.66 2.96
N GLY A 236 -2.83 37.72 2.45
CA GLY A 236 -3.00 38.96 3.18
C GLY A 236 -3.96 38.75 4.34
#